data_AF-A0A1P8YEL9-F1
#
_entry.id   AF-A0A1P8YEL9-F1
#
_cell.length_a   1.000
_cell.length_b   1.000
_cell.length_c   1.000
_cell.angle_alpha   90.00
_cell.angle_beta   90.00
_cell.angle_gamma   90.00
#
_symmetry.space_group_name_H-M   'P 1'
#
loop_
_entity.id
_entity.type
_entity.pdbx_description
1 polymer ?
#
loop_
_entity_poly.entity_id
_entity_poly.type
_entity_poly.pdbx_seq_one_letter_code
_entity_poly.pdbx_strand_id
1 'polypeptide(L)' 'MVAECDLLLVLGSSLTVMSGLRFVRRAAKDDIPVVIVNRGPTRGDEFAALKLDAGCSQVLTALTPHR' A
#
# COMPACT_ATOMS: atom_id res chain seq x y z
N MET A 1 -14.10 6.19 6.22
CA MET A 1 -13.76 5.93 4.78
C MET A 1 -12.26 6.18 4.58
N VAL A 2 -11.62 5.92 3.42
CA VAL A 2 -10.15 6.18 3.22
C VAL A 2 -9.72 7.56 3.69
N ALA A 3 -10.58 8.58 3.52
CA ALA A 3 -10.37 9.95 3.98
C ALA A 3 -10.20 10.13 5.51
N GLU A 4 -10.46 9.10 6.31
CA GLU A 4 -10.35 9.12 7.79
C GLU A 4 -9.14 8.29 8.27
N CYS A 5 -8.27 7.84 7.37
CA CYS A 5 -7.09 7.04 7.71
C CYS A 5 -5.84 7.92 7.76
N ASP A 6 -4.95 7.68 8.72
CA ASP A 6 -3.64 8.35 8.76
C ASP A 6 -2.71 7.90 7.62
N LEU A 7 -2.95 6.69 7.08
CA LEU A 7 -2.15 6.08 6.02
C LEU A 7 -2.94 4.93 5.35
N LEU A 8 -2.70 4.72 4.05
CA LEU A 8 -3.19 3.56 3.31
C LEU A 8 -2.05 2.55 3.06
N LEU A 9 -2.19 1.35 3.61
CA LEU A 9 -1.24 0.25 3.39
C LEU A 9 -1.82 -0.77 2.38
N VAL A 10 -1.10 -0.97 1.27
CA VAL A 10 -1.42 -1.97 0.24
C VAL A 10 -0.50 -3.18 0.41
N LEU A 11 -1.09 -4.38 0.51
CA LEU A 11 -0.36 -5.62 0.79
C LEU A 11 -0.62 -6.67 -0.29
N GLY A 12 0.43 -7.09 -1.00
CA GLY A 12 0.38 -8.21 -1.95
C GLY A 12 -0.57 -8.04 -3.13
N SER A 13 -0.82 -6.79 -3.55
CA SER A 13 -1.68 -6.48 -4.69
C SER A 13 -0.89 -5.76 -5.78
N SER A 14 -1.08 -6.20 -7.03
CA SER A 14 -0.56 -5.48 -8.21
C SER A 14 -1.33 -4.19 -8.51
N LEU A 15 -2.50 -4.00 -7.87
CA LEU A 15 -3.45 -2.91 -8.13
C LEU A 15 -3.92 -2.83 -9.59
N THR A 16 -3.83 -3.93 -10.35
CA THR A 16 -4.21 -3.95 -11.77
C THR A 16 -5.70 -3.65 -11.96
N VAL A 17 -6.54 -4.06 -11.01
CA VAL A 17 -7.99 -3.81 -11.04
C VAL A 17 -8.36 -2.51 -10.32
N MET A 18 -9.34 -1.80 -10.87
CA MET A 18 -9.74 -0.48 -10.38
C MET A 18 -10.29 -0.49 -8.95
N SER A 19 -10.95 -1.59 -8.54
CA SER A 19 -11.61 -1.71 -7.22
C SER A 19 -10.68 -1.45 -6.04
N GLY A 20 -9.39 -1.79 -6.16
CA GLY A 20 -8.33 -1.44 -5.19
C GLY A 20 -7.63 -0.13 -5.55
N LEU A 21 -7.27 0.08 -6.82
CA LEU A 21 -6.55 1.28 -7.28
C LEU A 21 -7.30 2.59 -6.97
N ARG A 22 -8.63 2.58 -6.93
CA ARG A 22 -9.44 3.75 -6.57
C ARG A 22 -9.13 4.29 -5.18
N PHE A 23 -8.78 3.42 -4.23
CA PHE A 23 -8.43 3.84 -2.88
C PHE A 23 -7.06 4.50 -2.84
N VAL A 24 -6.09 3.97 -3.59
CA VAL A 24 -4.76 4.57 -3.75
C VAL A 24 -4.86 5.95 -4.39
N ARG A 25 -5.60 6.08 -5.50
CA ARG A 25 -5.81 7.38 -6.16
C ARG A 25 -6.55 8.37 -5.27
N ARG A 26 -7.48 7.88 -4.44
CA ARG A 26 -8.21 8.73 -3.49
C ARG A 26 -7.31 9.19 -2.35
N ALA A 27 -6.54 8.29 -1.75
CA ALA A 27 -5.57 8.61 -0.69
C ALA A 27 -4.56 9.66 -1.18
N ALA A 28 -3.96 9.44 -2.36
CA ALA A 28 -3.02 10.40 -2.95
C ALA A 28 -3.65 11.77 -3.25
N LYS A 29 -4.92 11.81 -3.64
CA LYS A 29 -5.65 13.08 -3.85
C LYS A 29 -5.91 13.83 -2.53
N ASP A 30 -6.09 13.10 -1.44
CA ASP A 30 -6.39 13.64 -0.12
C ASP A 30 -5.11 13.81 0.73
N ASP A 31 -3.92 13.76 0.11
CA ASP A 31 -2.60 13.83 0.76
C ASP A 31 -2.36 12.79 1.86
N ILE A 32 -3.08 11.66 1.80
CA ILE A 32 -2.89 10.52 2.70
C ILE A 32 -1.74 9.65 2.17
N PRO A 33 -0.68 9.41 2.98
CA PRO A 33 0.44 8.58 2.56
C PRO A 33 0.00 7.18 2.13
N VAL A 34 0.52 6.72 0.99
CA VAL A 34 0.31 5.36 0.50
C VAL A 34 1.61 4.58 0.66
N VAL A 35 1.52 3.42 1.33
CA VAL A 35 2.63 2.47 1.44
C VAL A 35 2.25 1.18 0.75
N ILE A 36 3.15 0.65 -0.07
CA ILE A 36 2.93 -0.56 -0.86
C ILE A 36 3.95 -1.62 -0.47
N VAL A 37 3.48 -2.82 -0.14
CA VAL A 37 4.31 -4.03 0.00
C VAL A 37 3.88 -5.00 -1.08
N ASN A 38 4.66 -5.10 -2.15
CA ASN A 38 4.39 -6.03 -3.24
C ASN A 38 5.66 -6.34 -4.01
N ARG A 39 5.80 -7.58 -4.49
CA ARG A 39 6.92 -7.95 -5.36
C ARG A 39 6.69 -7.45 -6.77
N GLY A 40 7.66 -6.73 -7.32
CA GLY A 40 7.58 -6.16 -8.66
C GLY A 40 6.63 -4.96 -8.79
N PRO A 41 6.38 -4.49 -10.02
CA PRO A 41 5.65 -3.24 -10.27
C PRO A 41 4.17 -3.31 -9.84
N THR A 42 3.61 -2.17 -9.42
CA THR A 42 2.17 -2.02 -9.20
C THR A 42 1.63 -0.83 -9.99
N ARG A 43 0.33 -0.84 -10.29
CA ARG A 43 -0.35 0.30 -10.91
C ARG A 43 -0.46 1.52 -9.98
N GLY A 44 -0.10 1.38 -8.71
CA GLY A 44 -0.12 2.46 -7.73
C GLY A 44 1.25 3.06 -7.42
N ASP A 45 2.32 2.58 -8.05
CA ASP A 45 3.71 2.93 -7.67
C ASP A 45 3.96 4.45 -7.71
N GLU A 46 3.38 5.17 -8.69
CA GLU A 46 3.52 6.62 -8.82
C GLU A 46 2.89 7.42 -7.65
N PHE A 47 1.99 6.80 -6.89
CA PHE A 47 1.30 7.40 -5.76
C PHE A 47 1.91 7.00 -4.41
N ALA A 48 2.87 6.07 -4.40
CA ALA A 48 3.42 5.51 -3.17
C ALA A 48 4.44 6.46 -2.55
N ALA A 49 4.24 6.80 -1.27
CA ALA A 49 5.25 7.45 -0.45
C ALA A 49 6.40 6.49 -0.11
N LEU A 50 6.10 5.19 0.02
CA LEU A 50 7.07 4.13 0.18
C LEU A 50 6.60 2.86 -0.52
N LYS A 51 7.51 2.21 -1.24
CA LYS A 51 7.30 0.87 -1.78
C LYS A 51 8.37 -0.09 -1.27
N LEU A 52 7.93 -1.21 -0.70
CA LEU A 52 8.77 -2.34 -0.35
C LEU A 52 8.60 -3.44 -1.39
N ASP A 53 9.66 -3.68 -2.16
CA ASP A 53 9.74 -4.83 -3.08
C ASP A 53 10.05 -6.10 -2.29
N ALA A 54 9.02 -6.61 -1.60
CA ALA A 54 9.15 -7.73 -0.68
C ALA A 54 7.86 -8.56 -0.61
N GLY A 55 7.98 -9.77 -0.07
CA GLY A 55 6.81 -10.61 0.20
C GLY A 55 6.02 -10.08 1.39
N CYS A 56 4.69 -10.00 1.24
CA CYS A 56 3.79 -9.53 2.30
C CYS A 56 4.00 -10.29 3.63
N SER A 57 4.02 -11.63 3.60
CA SER A 57 4.22 -12.45 4.80
C SER A 57 5.54 -12.16 5.50
N GLN A 58 6.63 -11.99 4.73
CA GLN A 58 7.95 -11.67 5.30
C GLN A 58 7.92 -10.32 6.03
N VAL A 59 7.34 -9.29 5.41
CA VAL A 59 7.26 -7.95 6.00
C VAL A 59 6.37 -7.95 7.24
N LEU A 60 5.18 -8.54 7.16
CA LEU A 60 4.26 -8.56 8.31
C LEU A 60 4.82 -9.37 9.48
N THR A 61 5.50 -10.48 9.24
CA THR A 61 6.17 -11.25 10.31
C THR A 61 7.23 -10.40 10.99
N ALA A 62 8.02 -9.62 10.25
CA ALA A 62 9.02 -8.72 10.81
C ALA A 62 8.42 -7.56 11.64
N LEU A 63 7.14 -7.24 11.43
CA LEU A 63 6.40 -6.23 12.20
C LEU A 63 5.68 -6.80 13.42
N THR A 64 5.68 -8.13 13.60
CA THR A 64 5.11 -8.71 14.83
C THR A 64 5.95 -8.28 16.04
N PRO A 65 5.32 -7.95 17.19
CA PRO A 65 6.06 -7.62 18.40
C PRO A 65 7.00 -8.75 18.78
N HIS A 66 8.28 -8.43 18.97
CA HIS A 66 9.19 -9.32 19.68
C HIS A 66 8.77 -9.31 21.15
N ARG A 67 8.12 -10.38 21.61
CA ARG A 67 7.93 -10.64 23.05
C ARG A 67 9.22 -11.13 23.66
#